data_AF-A0A542DTS5-F1
#
_entry.id   AF-A0A542DTS5-F1
#
_cell.length_a   1.000
_cell.length_b   1.000
_cell.length_c   1.000
_cell.angle_alpha   90.00
_cell.angle_beta   90.00
_cell.angle_gamma   90.00
#
_symmetry.space_group_name_H-M   'P 1'
#
loop_
_entity.id
_entity.type
_entity.pdbx_description
1 polymer ?
#
loop_
_entity_poly.entity_id
_entity_poly.type
_entity_poly.pdbx_seq_one_letter_code
_entity_poly.pdbx_strand_id
1 'polypeptide(L)'
;MAGSRTQAGLSVSVRMLALADRLLLGQNQQKWAPGLTQASGGWDDDQNRVIILARNDAGENSAWTERVSALHDDRVRLQLFTPKPGVPLVEPLGRLTDHEPWYGGDWLHPRAITAIYNNSICTSGFNWKLWSTGRYLGSTANHCYQGTDIWYHNKQVYGEILDRFPAVDTMLIQDNSNPYAYYAAVWVGPVDTDVSRAVRGIKTSYAVGQLVAFSGSRSGLHTAHITHTRENFQRYPRRCDGWFFRADG
;
A
#
# COMPACT_ATOMS: atom_id res chain seq x y z
N MET A 1 31.41 18.72 -31.59
CA MET A 1 31.30 17.27 -31.33
C MET A 1 30.36 17.08 -30.14
N ALA A 2 29.09 16.80 -30.41
CA ALA A 2 28.09 16.55 -29.37
C ALA A 2 28.22 15.09 -28.91
N GLY A 3 28.67 14.89 -27.68
CA GLY A 3 28.73 13.57 -27.06
C GLY A 3 27.33 13.02 -26.80
N SER A 4 27.01 11.91 -27.45
CA SER A 4 25.89 11.02 -27.16
C SER A 4 25.84 10.71 -25.66
N ARG A 5 24.81 11.22 -24.95
CA ARG A 5 24.48 10.75 -23.60
C ARG A 5 23.77 9.41 -23.76
N THR A 6 24.53 8.35 -23.56
CA THR A 6 24.05 6.98 -23.43
C THR A 6 23.02 6.87 -22.30
N GLN A 7 21.99 6.08 -22.57
CA GLN A 7 20.81 5.75 -21.76
C GLN A 7 21.16 4.89 -20.51
N ALA A 8 22.32 5.12 -19.89
CA ALA A 8 22.86 4.30 -18.80
C ALA A 8 22.73 5.06 -17.47
N GLY A 9 21.61 4.89 -16.76
CA GLY A 9 21.48 5.51 -15.44
C GLY A 9 20.14 5.41 -14.73
N LEU A 10 19.26 4.47 -15.06
CA LEU A 10 18.09 4.23 -14.20
C LEU A 10 18.58 3.63 -12.87
N SER A 11 18.20 4.26 -11.75
CA SER A 11 18.50 3.74 -10.42
C SER A 11 17.97 2.31 -10.28
N VAL A 12 18.61 1.51 -9.43
CA VAL A 12 18.23 0.11 -9.18
C VAL A 12 16.73 0.01 -8.87
N SER A 13 16.21 0.94 -8.05
CA SER A 13 14.79 1.05 -7.71
C SER A 13 13.88 1.20 -8.93
N VAL A 14 14.24 2.04 -9.90
CA VAL A 14 13.40 2.25 -11.11
C VAL A 14 13.39 1.01 -11.99
N ARG A 15 14.51 0.28 -12.08
CA ARG A 15 14.57 -0.98 -12.82
C ARG A 15 13.76 -2.09 -12.14
N MET A 16 13.81 -2.16 -10.81
CA MET A 16 13.11 -3.19 -10.04
C MET A 16 11.61 -2.97 -10.02
N LEU A 17 11.19 -1.72 -9.91
CA LEU A 17 9.82 -1.34 -10.15
C LEU A 17 9.37 -1.77 -11.55
N ALA A 18 10.05 -1.33 -12.61
CA ALA A 18 9.60 -1.61 -13.98
C ALA A 18 9.47 -3.12 -14.22
N LEU A 19 10.31 -3.93 -13.57
CA LEU A 19 10.20 -5.37 -13.54
C LEU A 19 8.97 -5.86 -12.78
N ALA A 20 8.70 -5.36 -11.57
CA ALA A 20 7.51 -5.72 -10.81
C ALA A 20 6.22 -5.31 -11.53
N ASP A 21 6.15 -4.12 -12.09
CA ASP A 21 5.01 -3.63 -12.87
C ASP A 21 4.74 -4.52 -14.09
N ARG A 22 5.81 -4.91 -14.80
CA ARG A 22 5.71 -5.85 -15.92
C ARG A 22 5.16 -7.21 -15.49
N LEU A 23 5.48 -7.67 -14.29
CA LEU A 23 5.10 -9.01 -13.82
C LEU A 23 3.73 -9.04 -13.12
N LEU A 24 3.36 -7.99 -12.39
CA LEU A 24 2.26 -8.01 -11.42
C LEU A 24 1.06 -7.13 -11.80
N LEU A 25 1.16 -6.28 -12.83
CA LEU A 25 0.03 -5.42 -13.21
C LEU A 25 -0.94 -6.11 -14.18
N GLY A 26 -2.18 -6.28 -13.71
CA GLY A 26 -3.37 -6.58 -14.51
C GLY A 26 -3.17 -7.76 -15.47
N GLN A 27 -3.42 -7.53 -16.76
CA GLN A 27 -3.34 -8.56 -17.79
C GLN A 27 -1.94 -9.14 -18.01
N ASN A 28 -0.87 -8.52 -17.50
CA ASN A 28 0.48 -9.03 -17.74
C ASN A 28 0.74 -10.33 -16.98
N GLN A 29 0.21 -10.47 -15.76
CA GLN A 29 0.31 -11.73 -15.02
C GLN A 29 -0.34 -12.89 -15.80
N GLN A 30 -1.51 -12.64 -16.38
CA GLN A 30 -2.19 -13.64 -17.21
C GLN A 30 -1.45 -13.96 -18.51
N LYS A 31 -0.54 -13.10 -18.99
CA LYS A 31 0.28 -13.39 -20.17
C LYS A 31 1.42 -14.35 -19.87
N TRP A 32 2.09 -14.22 -18.72
CA TRP A 32 3.25 -15.07 -18.39
C TRP A 32 2.90 -16.26 -17.48
N ALA A 33 1.82 -16.16 -16.69
CA ALA A 33 1.27 -17.21 -15.84
C ALA A 33 -0.23 -17.43 -16.14
N PRO A 34 -0.61 -17.84 -17.37
CA PRO A 34 -2.00 -18.01 -17.75
C PRO A 34 -2.69 -19.09 -16.90
N GLY A 35 -3.88 -18.77 -16.41
CA GLY A 35 -4.72 -19.70 -15.63
C GLY A 35 -4.31 -19.82 -14.17
N LEU A 36 -3.19 -19.23 -13.75
CA LEU A 36 -2.86 -19.09 -12.34
C LEU A 36 -3.48 -17.80 -11.79
N THR A 37 -4.02 -17.90 -10.58
CA THR A 37 -4.74 -16.81 -9.93
C THR A 37 -4.20 -16.58 -8.52
N GLN A 38 -4.66 -15.52 -7.84
CA GLN A 38 -4.36 -15.29 -6.42
C GLN A 38 -2.87 -15.11 -6.08
N ALA A 39 -2.08 -14.59 -7.03
CA ALA A 39 -0.75 -14.10 -6.73
C ALA A 39 -0.72 -12.57 -6.69
N SER A 40 -0.01 -12.05 -5.69
CA SER A 40 0.32 -10.64 -5.50
C SER A 40 1.84 -10.49 -5.48
N GLY A 41 2.36 -9.32 -5.11
CA GLY A 41 3.80 -9.15 -4.96
C GLY A 41 4.31 -7.71 -4.95
N GLY A 42 5.62 -7.57 -5.12
CA GLY A 42 6.29 -6.29 -5.35
C GLY A 42 7.81 -6.48 -5.56
N TRP A 43 8.62 -5.44 -5.36
CA TRP A 43 10.07 -5.43 -5.58
C TRP A 43 10.87 -4.92 -4.36
N ASP A 44 11.82 -5.71 -3.87
CA ASP A 44 12.72 -5.40 -2.75
C ASP A 44 13.97 -4.70 -3.28
N ASP A 45 14.10 -3.41 -2.96
CA ASP A 45 15.21 -2.59 -3.46
C ASP A 45 16.53 -2.92 -2.75
N ASP A 46 16.47 -3.27 -1.46
CA ASP A 46 17.64 -3.66 -0.66
C ASP A 46 18.25 -4.97 -1.18
N GLN A 47 17.39 -5.87 -1.66
CA GLN A 47 17.78 -7.19 -2.16
C GLN A 47 17.73 -7.30 -3.69
N ASN A 48 17.44 -6.20 -4.39
CA ASN A 48 17.34 -6.12 -5.85
C ASN A 48 16.51 -7.26 -6.46
N ARG A 49 15.32 -7.51 -5.93
CA ARG A 49 14.49 -8.67 -6.32
C ARG A 49 12.98 -8.39 -6.37
N VAL A 50 12.26 -8.95 -7.32
CA VAL A 50 10.79 -9.00 -7.34
C VAL A 50 10.30 -10.24 -6.61
N ILE A 51 9.40 -10.06 -5.65
CA ILE A 51 8.73 -11.14 -4.92
C ILE A 51 7.34 -11.34 -5.51
N ILE A 52 7.07 -12.55 -5.97
CA ILE A 52 5.73 -13.05 -6.30
C ILE A 52 5.23 -13.79 -5.05
N LEU A 53 4.14 -13.32 -4.46
CA LEU A 53 3.48 -13.94 -3.33
C LEU A 53 2.34 -14.82 -3.84
N ALA A 54 2.43 -16.13 -3.64
CA ALA A 54 1.37 -17.06 -4.05
C ALA A 54 0.91 -17.93 -2.87
N ARG A 55 -0.35 -18.36 -2.93
CA ARG A 55 -0.95 -19.19 -1.88
C ARG A 55 -0.41 -20.61 -1.91
N ASN A 56 0.14 -21.03 -0.77
CA ASN A 56 0.66 -22.37 -0.55
C ASN A 56 -0.46 -23.44 -0.46
N ASP A 57 -1.68 -23.02 -0.14
CA ASP A 57 -2.84 -23.88 0.12
C ASP A 57 -3.82 -23.96 -1.07
N ALA A 58 -3.54 -23.24 -2.17
CA ALA A 58 -4.39 -23.23 -3.36
C ALA A 58 -4.16 -24.43 -4.30
N GLY A 59 -3.18 -25.29 -4.02
CA GLY A 59 -2.83 -26.43 -4.88
C GLY A 59 -2.05 -26.07 -6.14
N GLU A 60 -1.69 -24.80 -6.33
CA GLU A 60 -0.99 -24.29 -7.52
C GLU A 60 0.53 -24.14 -7.34
N ASN A 61 1.10 -24.60 -6.22
CA ASN A 61 2.50 -24.30 -5.85
C ASN A 61 3.52 -24.75 -6.90
N SER A 62 3.34 -25.96 -7.44
CA SER A 62 4.21 -26.50 -8.50
C SER A 62 4.12 -25.67 -9.76
N ALA A 63 2.91 -25.27 -10.15
CA ALA A 63 2.69 -24.42 -11.32
C ALA A 63 3.30 -23.03 -11.13
N TRP A 64 3.12 -22.39 -9.97
CA TRP A 64 3.77 -21.12 -9.65
C TRP A 64 5.30 -21.21 -9.70
N THR A 65 5.85 -22.28 -9.14
CA THR A 65 7.31 -22.52 -9.15
C THR A 65 7.83 -22.68 -10.57
N GLU A 66 7.13 -23.44 -11.42
CA GLU A 66 7.45 -23.61 -12.83
C GLU A 66 7.41 -22.28 -13.59
N ARG A 67 6.33 -21.51 -13.44
CA ARG A 67 6.14 -20.22 -14.14
C ARG A 67 7.19 -19.19 -13.75
N VAL A 68 7.51 -19.07 -12.46
CA VAL A 68 8.56 -18.15 -12.01
C VAL A 68 9.94 -18.60 -12.51
N SER A 69 10.21 -19.91 -12.54
CA SER A 69 11.48 -20.44 -13.07
C SER A 69 11.64 -20.17 -14.57
N ALA A 70 10.55 -20.28 -15.34
CA ALA A 70 10.53 -20.01 -16.78
C ALA A 70 10.78 -18.53 -17.14
N LEU A 71 10.70 -17.60 -16.19
CA LEU A 71 11.09 -16.20 -16.41
C LEU A 71 12.60 -16.04 -16.61
N HIS A 72 13.41 -17.02 -16.17
CA HIS A 72 14.88 -16.99 -16.25
C HIS A 72 15.51 -15.69 -15.71
N ASP A 73 14.90 -15.09 -14.69
CA ASP A 73 15.32 -13.84 -14.08
C ASP A 73 15.61 -14.11 -12.59
N ASP A 74 16.89 -14.06 -12.22
CA ASP A 74 17.39 -14.35 -10.87
C ASP A 74 16.90 -13.35 -9.81
N ARG A 75 16.42 -12.18 -10.27
CA ARG A 75 15.79 -11.17 -9.44
C ARG A 75 14.37 -11.55 -9.08
N VAL A 76 13.72 -12.49 -9.75
CA VAL A 76 12.34 -12.88 -9.44
C VAL A 76 12.34 -14.07 -8.47
N ARG A 77 11.59 -13.95 -7.37
CA ARG A 77 11.46 -14.99 -6.33
C ARG A 77 10.01 -15.26 -6.03
N LEU A 78 9.66 -16.54 -5.99
CA LEU A 78 8.39 -17.00 -5.46
C LEU A 78 8.49 -17.11 -3.95
N GLN A 79 7.50 -16.56 -3.24
CA GLN A 79 7.30 -16.76 -1.82
C GLN A 79 5.89 -17.30 -1.61
N LEU A 80 5.82 -18.52 -1.07
CA LEU A 80 4.56 -19.16 -0.75
C LEU A 80 4.11 -18.75 0.65
N PHE A 81 2.81 -18.51 0.81
CA PHE A 81 2.21 -18.22 2.11
C PHE A 81 0.94 -19.04 2.33
N THR A 82 0.69 -19.44 3.58
CA THR A 82 -0.57 -20.06 3.97
C THR A 82 -1.41 -19.03 4.73
N PRO A 83 -2.57 -18.62 4.19
CA PRO A 83 -3.55 -17.80 4.89
C PRO A 83 -3.98 -18.39 6.23
N LYS A 84 -4.40 -17.54 7.16
CA LYS A 84 -4.92 -18.00 8.45
C LYS A 84 -6.30 -18.66 8.26
N PRO A 85 -6.53 -19.88 8.80
CA PRO A 85 -7.83 -20.54 8.73
C PRO A 85 -8.94 -19.67 9.34
N GLY A 86 -10.10 -19.62 8.68
CA GLY A 86 -11.28 -18.90 9.18
C GLY A 86 -11.37 -17.43 8.79
N VAL A 87 -10.37 -16.88 8.09
CA VAL A 87 -10.46 -15.57 7.43
C VAL A 87 -10.72 -15.83 5.94
N PRO A 88 -11.91 -15.50 5.41
CA PRO A 88 -12.15 -15.59 3.98
C PRO A 88 -11.12 -14.74 3.25
N LEU A 89 -10.31 -15.34 2.37
CA LEU A 89 -9.55 -14.58 1.39
C LEU A 89 -10.51 -14.21 0.29
N VAL A 90 -11.33 -13.21 0.56
CA VAL A 90 -11.96 -12.52 -0.55
C VAL A 90 -10.81 -11.73 -1.17
N GLU A 91 -10.56 -11.94 -2.46
CA GLU A 91 -9.63 -11.11 -3.23
C GLU A 91 -9.96 -9.66 -2.92
N PRO A 92 -8.96 -8.79 -2.67
CA PRO A 92 -9.25 -7.41 -2.37
C PRO A 92 -10.16 -6.84 -3.45
N LEU A 93 -11.42 -6.54 -3.11
CA LEU A 93 -12.43 -6.19 -4.13
C LEU A 93 -12.15 -4.81 -4.75
N GLY A 94 -11.13 -4.12 -4.24
CA GLY A 94 -10.69 -2.80 -4.63
C GLY A 94 -10.93 -1.78 -3.54
N ARG A 95 -10.31 -0.61 -3.69
CA ARG A 95 -10.27 0.45 -2.66
C ARG A 95 -11.62 0.84 -2.04
N LEU A 96 -12.73 0.67 -2.77
CA LEU A 96 -14.06 1.10 -2.34
C LEU A 96 -14.92 -0.01 -1.73
N THR A 97 -14.56 -1.26 -1.95
CA THR A 97 -15.39 -2.43 -1.67
C THR A 97 -14.66 -3.52 -0.91
N ASP A 98 -13.46 -3.21 -0.41
CA ASP A 98 -12.63 -4.19 0.26
C ASP A 98 -13.23 -4.68 1.57
N HIS A 99 -12.70 -5.79 2.04
CA HIS A 99 -12.94 -6.41 3.34
C HIS A 99 -11.56 -6.65 3.96
N GLU A 100 -11.52 -6.92 5.26
CA GLU A 100 -10.24 -7.22 5.92
C GLU A 100 -9.44 -8.33 5.20
N PRO A 101 -8.13 -8.16 4.97
CA PRO A 101 -7.26 -7.17 5.59
C PRO A 101 -7.27 -5.79 4.91
N TRP A 102 -7.32 -4.77 5.74
CA TRP A 102 -7.30 -3.35 5.38
C TRP A 102 -5.95 -2.89 4.83
N TYR A 103 -5.99 -1.97 3.88
CA TYR A 103 -4.84 -1.36 3.23
C TYR A 103 -4.79 0.15 3.43
N GLY A 104 -3.64 0.74 3.13
CA GLY A 104 -3.56 2.18 2.98
C GLY A 104 -4.25 2.64 1.70
N GLY A 105 -4.84 3.83 1.75
CA GLY A 105 -5.72 4.32 0.68
C GLY A 105 -7.18 3.89 0.86
N ASP A 106 -7.50 3.00 1.80
CA ASP A 106 -8.88 2.61 2.08
C ASP A 106 -9.75 3.81 2.39
N TRP A 107 -11.01 3.67 2.04
CA TRP A 107 -11.98 4.69 2.27
C TRP A 107 -12.61 4.60 3.67
N LEU A 108 -12.45 5.63 4.49
CA LEU A 108 -12.88 5.66 5.89
C LEU A 108 -14.07 6.57 6.17
N HIS A 109 -14.97 6.08 7.03
CA HIS A 109 -16.14 6.81 7.53
C HIS A 109 -16.31 6.74 9.04
N PRO A 110 -16.78 7.82 9.68
CA PRO A 110 -17.19 7.82 11.09
C PRO A 110 -18.52 7.08 11.33
N ARG A 111 -19.20 6.62 10.28
CA ARG A 111 -20.51 5.95 10.37
C ARG A 111 -20.60 4.85 9.31
N ALA A 112 -21.36 3.80 9.58
CA ALA A 112 -21.70 2.81 8.56
C ALA A 112 -22.48 3.50 7.43
N ILE A 113 -22.04 3.32 6.19
CA ILE A 113 -22.66 3.94 5.02
C ILE A 113 -23.32 2.89 4.13
N THR A 114 -24.39 3.27 3.45
CA THR A 114 -25.13 2.39 2.52
C THR A 114 -24.88 2.68 1.05
N ALA A 115 -24.21 3.79 0.71
CA ALA A 115 -23.92 4.22 -0.66
C ALA A 115 -22.45 4.60 -0.85
N ILE A 116 -21.81 4.02 -1.88
CA ILE A 116 -20.35 3.92 -2.07
C ILE A 116 -19.73 5.14 -2.78
N TYR A 117 -20.45 6.22 -3.10
CA TYR A 117 -19.88 7.22 -4.02
C TYR A 117 -19.83 8.68 -3.56
N ASN A 118 -20.40 9.08 -2.41
CA ASN A 118 -20.57 10.53 -2.13
C ASN A 118 -20.14 11.03 -0.74
N ASN A 119 -19.56 10.20 0.11
CA ASN A 119 -19.41 10.55 1.54
C ASN A 119 -18.01 10.28 2.10
N SER A 120 -16.96 10.34 1.25
CA SER A 120 -15.62 10.08 1.74
C SER A 120 -15.13 11.14 2.66
N ILE A 121 -15.08 10.80 3.94
CA ILE A 121 -14.66 11.73 4.97
C ILE A 121 -13.14 11.68 5.04
N CYS A 122 -12.54 10.49 5.08
CA CYS A 122 -11.10 10.35 5.09
C CYS A 122 -10.57 9.12 4.35
N THR A 123 -9.26 9.09 4.21
CA THR A 123 -8.50 7.98 3.61
C THR A 123 -7.63 7.36 4.69
N SER A 124 -7.58 6.02 4.75
CA SER A 124 -6.60 5.27 5.53
C SER A 124 -5.20 5.64 5.06
N GLY A 125 -4.31 5.93 6.00
CA GLY A 125 -2.90 6.21 5.80
C GLY A 125 -2.11 4.90 5.67
N PHE A 126 -1.12 4.72 6.54
CA PHE A 126 -0.31 3.49 6.56
C PHE A 126 -0.73 2.59 7.72
N ASN A 127 -0.45 1.31 7.56
CA ASN A 127 -0.65 0.33 8.62
C ASN A 127 0.65 0.13 9.40
N TRP A 128 0.52 0.03 10.72
CA TRP A 128 1.63 -0.02 11.67
C TRP A 128 1.59 -1.32 12.45
N LYS A 129 2.74 -1.75 12.97
CA LYS A 129 2.83 -2.85 13.93
C LYS A 129 3.33 -2.32 15.26
N LEU A 130 2.54 -2.49 16.31
CA LEU A 130 2.96 -2.12 17.65
C LEU A 130 3.97 -3.15 18.17
N TRP A 131 5.19 -2.73 18.50
CA TRP A 131 6.28 -3.64 18.85
C TRP A 131 6.02 -4.36 20.17
N SER A 132 5.39 -3.69 21.13
CA SER A 132 5.12 -4.24 22.46
C SER A 132 4.11 -5.39 22.45
N THR A 133 3.16 -5.39 21.52
CA THR A 133 2.05 -6.36 21.48
C THR A 133 2.01 -7.19 20.18
N GLY A 134 2.76 -6.79 19.16
CA GLY A 134 2.71 -7.36 17.83
C GLY A 134 1.43 -7.07 17.03
N ARG A 135 0.48 -6.31 17.59
CA ARG A 135 -0.81 -5.96 16.96
C ARG A 135 -0.60 -5.02 15.79
N TYR A 136 -1.42 -5.16 14.75
CA TYR A 136 -1.43 -4.23 13.63
C TYR A 136 -2.47 -3.13 13.85
N LEU A 137 -2.15 -1.92 13.41
CA LEU A 137 -2.96 -0.71 13.56
C LEU A 137 -3.11 -0.01 12.22
N GLY A 138 -4.31 0.48 11.91
CA GLY A 138 -4.51 1.45 10.85
C GLY A 138 -4.10 2.85 11.30
N SER A 139 -3.90 3.77 10.35
CA SER A 139 -3.74 5.20 10.66
C SER A 139 -4.54 6.06 9.70
N THR A 140 -4.77 7.31 10.09
CA THR A 140 -5.26 8.37 9.20
C THR A 140 -4.99 9.72 9.85
N ALA A 141 -5.41 10.83 9.23
CA ALA A 141 -5.19 12.16 9.78
C ALA A 141 -6.08 12.43 11.01
N ASN A 142 -5.59 13.16 12.00
CA ASN A 142 -6.39 13.45 13.20
C ASN A 142 -7.56 14.42 12.91
N HIS A 143 -7.41 15.35 11.98
CA HIS A 143 -8.49 16.26 11.58
C HIS A 143 -9.68 15.53 10.95
N CYS A 144 -9.53 14.24 10.63
CA CYS A 144 -10.63 13.36 10.24
C CYS A 144 -11.61 13.06 11.37
N TYR A 145 -11.22 13.30 12.62
CA TYR A 145 -12.09 13.01 13.76
C TYR A 145 -13.36 13.86 13.72
N GLN A 146 -14.52 13.20 13.68
CA GLN A 146 -15.84 13.84 13.64
C GLN A 146 -16.71 13.49 14.86
N GLY A 147 -16.08 13.29 16.04
CA GLY A 147 -16.82 13.05 17.29
C GLY A 147 -17.25 11.60 17.52
N THR A 148 -16.57 10.64 16.88
CA THR A 148 -16.78 9.20 17.09
C THR A 148 -15.45 8.47 17.02
N ASP A 149 -15.34 7.44 17.85
CA ASP A 149 -14.14 6.61 17.93
C ASP A 149 -14.23 5.40 17.00
N ILE A 150 -15.43 5.00 16.58
CA ILE A 150 -15.62 3.87 15.65
C ILE A 150 -15.57 4.35 14.21
N TRP A 151 -14.78 3.65 13.40
CA TRP A 151 -14.59 3.87 11.98
C TRP A 151 -15.05 2.68 11.17
N TYR A 152 -15.52 2.97 9.96
CA TYR A 152 -16.08 2.02 9.03
C TYR A 152 -15.40 2.12 7.67
N HIS A 153 -15.26 0.97 7.04
CA HIS A 153 -15.01 0.84 5.62
C HIS A 153 -16.26 0.22 5.01
N ASN A 154 -16.99 0.97 4.18
CA ASN A 154 -18.31 0.60 3.68
C ASN A 154 -19.29 0.28 4.84
N LYS A 155 -19.73 -0.98 4.97
CA LYS A 155 -20.63 -1.45 6.04
C LYS A 155 -19.89 -2.19 7.16
N GLN A 156 -18.59 -2.41 7.02
CA GLN A 156 -17.78 -3.15 7.98
C GLN A 156 -17.09 -2.19 8.94
N VAL A 157 -16.94 -2.62 10.19
CA VAL A 157 -16.14 -1.88 11.16
C VAL A 157 -14.67 -2.00 10.73
N TYR A 158 -14.05 -0.86 10.47
CA TYR A 158 -12.62 -0.77 10.18
C TYR A 158 -11.80 -0.80 11.47
N GLY A 159 -12.37 -0.27 12.57
CA GLY A 159 -11.77 -0.31 13.89
C GLY A 159 -12.24 0.84 14.79
N GLU A 160 -11.62 0.94 15.95
CA GLU A 160 -11.81 1.99 16.94
C GLU A 160 -10.51 2.79 17.10
N ILE A 161 -10.61 4.10 17.31
CA ILE A 161 -9.46 4.95 17.60
C ILE A 161 -8.76 4.43 18.86
N LEU A 162 -7.49 4.06 18.72
CA LEU A 162 -6.62 3.70 19.83
C LEU A 162 -5.98 4.94 20.45
N ASP A 163 -5.45 5.83 19.61
CA ASP A 163 -4.75 7.03 20.05
C ASP A 163 -4.84 8.15 19.01
N ARG A 164 -4.72 9.39 19.48
CA ARG A 164 -4.78 10.60 18.67
C ARG A 164 -3.61 11.51 19.00
N PHE A 165 -2.99 12.05 17.96
CA PHE A 165 -1.85 12.95 18.04
C PHE A 165 -2.17 14.27 17.33
N PRO A 166 -2.96 15.18 17.94
CA PRO A 166 -3.38 16.43 17.29
C PRO A 166 -2.21 17.32 16.86
N ALA A 167 -1.09 17.29 17.57
CA ALA A 167 0.09 18.10 17.26
C ALA A 167 0.75 17.73 15.91
N VAL A 168 0.62 16.49 15.48
CA VAL A 168 1.19 15.96 14.22
C VAL A 168 0.11 15.45 13.26
N ASP A 169 -1.14 15.88 13.50
CA ASP A 169 -2.31 15.55 12.69
C ASP A 169 -2.46 14.06 12.35
N THR A 170 -2.21 13.17 13.32
CA THR A 170 -2.26 11.70 13.10
C THR A 170 -3.17 11.02 14.12
N MET A 171 -3.86 9.97 13.71
CA MET A 171 -4.55 9.06 14.63
C MET A 171 -4.30 7.60 14.26
N LEU A 172 -4.31 6.74 15.27
CA LEU A 172 -4.14 5.29 15.14
C LEU A 172 -5.48 4.61 15.43
N ILE A 173 -5.82 3.63 14.60
CA ILE A 173 -7.07 2.87 14.68
C ILE A 173 -6.71 1.40 14.89
N GLN A 174 -7.43 0.71 15.77
CA GLN A 174 -7.26 -0.72 16.03
C GLN A 174 -8.56 -1.47 15.75
N ASP A 175 -8.44 -2.70 15.25
CA ASP A 175 -9.56 -3.62 15.19
C ASP A 175 -9.50 -4.54 16.42
N ASN A 176 -10.48 -4.35 17.32
CA ASN A 176 -10.58 -5.13 18.55
C ASN A 176 -11.06 -6.56 18.30
N SER A 177 -11.72 -6.82 17.17
CA SER A 177 -12.17 -8.15 16.77
C SER A 177 -11.09 -8.96 16.06
N ASN A 178 -10.21 -8.30 15.29
CA ASN A 178 -9.11 -8.92 14.59
C ASN A 178 -7.80 -8.11 14.72
N PRO A 179 -6.86 -8.50 15.59
CA PRO A 179 -5.58 -7.78 15.75
C PRO A 179 -4.62 -7.87 14.55
N TYR A 180 -5.01 -8.61 13.51
CA TYR A 180 -4.29 -8.80 12.25
C TYR A 180 -5.05 -8.23 11.05
N ALA A 181 -6.07 -7.40 11.28
CA ALA A 181 -6.94 -6.84 10.23
C ALA A 181 -6.22 -5.87 9.28
N TYR A 182 -4.97 -5.49 9.52
CA TYR A 182 -4.27 -4.48 8.72
C TYR A 182 -3.03 -5.06 8.05
N TYR A 183 -2.84 -4.74 6.77
CA TYR A 183 -1.72 -5.24 5.97
C TYR A 183 -0.80 -4.13 5.50
N ALA A 184 0.50 -4.40 5.38
CA ALA A 184 1.48 -3.42 4.91
C ALA A 184 1.43 -3.26 3.39
N ALA A 185 0.32 -2.76 2.84
CA ALA A 185 0.18 -2.38 1.44
C ALA A 185 -0.71 -1.15 1.28
N VAL A 186 -0.62 -0.51 0.11
CA VAL A 186 -1.42 0.65 -0.29
C VAL A 186 -2.07 0.41 -1.65
N TRP A 187 -3.28 0.91 -1.84
CA TRP A 187 -3.91 0.95 -3.16
C TRP A 187 -3.16 1.88 -4.11
N VAL A 188 -3.04 1.55 -5.38
CA VAL A 188 -2.41 2.38 -6.42
C VAL A 188 -3.25 2.38 -7.69
N GLY A 189 -3.33 3.53 -8.38
CA GLY A 189 -4.19 3.71 -9.55
C GLY A 189 -5.48 4.51 -9.25
N PRO A 190 -6.50 4.41 -10.12
CA PRO A 190 -7.72 5.23 -10.05
C PRO A 190 -8.54 4.97 -8.78
N VAL A 191 -9.64 5.70 -8.58
CA VAL A 191 -10.51 5.63 -7.39
C VAL A 191 -11.02 4.22 -7.13
N ASP A 192 -11.37 3.51 -8.20
CA ASP A 192 -11.91 2.15 -8.27
C ASP A 192 -10.84 1.07 -8.50
N THR A 193 -9.58 1.34 -8.14
CA THR A 193 -8.50 0.38 -8.34
C THR A 193 -8.65 -0.87 -7.49
N ASP A 194 -8.27 -2.02 -8.07
CA ASP A 194 -8.03 -3.31 -7.43
C ASP A 194 -6.53 -3.62 -7.32
N VAL A 195 -5.66 -2.67 -7.68
CA VAL A 195 -4.21 -2.83 -7.64
C VAL A 195 -3.67 -2.28 -6.33
N SER A 196 -3.02 -3.14 -5.54
CA SER A 196 -2.26 -2.73 -4.35
C SER A 196 -0.74 -2.90 -4.54
N ARG A 197 0.02 -2.24 -3.66
CA ARG A 197 1.49 -2.31 -3.59
C ARG A 197 1.93 -2.47 -2.15
N ALA A 198 2.78 -3.45 -1.89
CA ALA A 198 3.38 -3.64 -0.58
C ALA A 198 4.21 -2.41 -0.14
N VAL A 199 4.04 -2.02 1.11
CA VAL A 199 4.86 -1.00 1.79
C VAL A 199 6.09 -1.70 2.36
N ARG A 200 7.27 -1.23 1.95
CA ARG A 200 8.54 -1.94 2.21
C ARG A 200 9.36 -1.34 3.31
N GLY A 201 9.17 -0.05 3.56
CA GLY A 201 9.92 0.65 4.56
C GLY A 201 9.48 2.10 4.66
N ILE A 202 10.18 2.79 5.56
CA ILE A 202 9.98 4.21 5.81
C ILE A 202 11.29 4.90 5.46
N LYS A 203 11.23 5.85 4.54
CA LYS A 203 12.33 6.78 4.32
C LYS A 203 12.17 7.94 5.30
N THR A 204 13.18 8.20 6.12
CA THR A 204 13.13 9.26 7.16
C THR A 204 13.73 10.59 6.70
N SER A 205 14.37 10.61 5.52
CA SER A 205 14.94 11.80 4.90
C SER A 205 14.48 11.94 3.45
N TYR A 206 14.21 13.19 3.05
CA TYR A 206 13.66 13.50 1.75
C TYR A 206 14.40 14.68 1.14
N ALA A 207 14.67 14.62 -0.17
CA ALA A 207 15.25 15.74 -0.89
C ALA A 207 14.15 16.59 -1.54
N VAL A 208 14.33 17.91 -1.54
CA VAL A 208 13.56 18.78 -2.44
C VAL A 208 13.81 18.33 -3.88
N GLY A 209 12.75 18.27 -4.69
CA GLY A 209 12.76 17.72 -6.04
C GLY A 209 12.57 16.20 -6.11
N GLN A 210 12.48 15.49 -4.98
CA GLN A 210 12.20 14.04 -5.01
C GLN A 210 10.73 13.79 -5.42
N LEU A 211 10.49 12.83 -6.31
CA LEU A 211 9.16 12.36 -6.69
C LEU A 211 8.52 11.59 -5.52
N VAL A 212 7.26 11.88 -5.24
CA VAL A 212 6.40 11.20 -4.27
C VAL A 212 5.04 10.92 -4.89
N ALA A 213 4.32 9.96 -4.31
CA ALA A 213 2.97 9.62 -4.73
C ALA A 213 2.01 9.64 -3.54
N PHE A 214 0.77 10.04 -3.80
CA PHE A 214 -0.32 10.08 -2.84
C PHE A 214 -1.45 9.21 -3.37
N SER A 215 -1.92 8.27 -2.57
CA SER A 215 -3.09 7.45 -2.90
C SER A 215 -4.24 7.82 -1.98
N GLY A 216 -5.31 8.34 -2.58
CA GLY A 216 -6.49 8.83 -1.87
C GLY A 216 -7.76 8.14 -2.32
N SER A 217 -8.68 7.88 -1.40
CA SER A 217 -10.00 7.31 -1.70
C SER A 217 -10.83 8.15 -2.65
N ARG A 218 -10.66 9.48 -2.65
CA ARG A 218 -11.43 10.39 -3.52
C ARG A 218 -10.85 10.59 -4.91
N SER A 219 -9.54 10.53 -5.04
CA SER A 219 -8.86 11.06 -6.22
C SER A 219 -7.93 10.06 -6.90
N GLY A 220 -7.69 8.91 -6.27
CA GLY A 220 -6.76 7.93 -6.81
C GLY A 220 -5.32 8.24 -6.46
N LEU A 221 -4.45 7.69 -7.29
CA LEU A 221 -3.02 7.92 -7.25
C LEU A 221 -2.68 9.23 -7.97
N HIS A 222 -1.96 10.10 -7.27
CA HIS A 222 -1.31 11.28 -7.83
C HIS A 222 0.17 11.27 -7.53
N THR A 223 0.96 11.85 -8.43
CA THR A 223 2.39 12.04 -8.22
C THR A 223 2.71 13.53 -8.14
N ALA A 224 3.71 13.88 -7.33
CA ALA A 224 4.19 15.25 -7.17
C ALA A 224 5.67 15.24 -6.79
N HIS A 225 6.32 16.40 -6.90
CA HIS A 225 7.68 16.58 -6.39
C HIS A 225 7.66 17.29 -5.04
N ILE A 226 8.53 16.88 -4.12
CA ILE A 226 8.72 17.56 -2.84
C ILE A 226 9.28 18.95 -3.12
N THR A 227 8.57 19.99 -2.68
CA THR A 227 9.02 21.38 -2.85
C THR A 227 9.74 21.91 -1.61
N HIS A 228 9.42 21.37 -0.43
CA HIS A 228 9.95 21.83 0.86
C HIS A 228 10.06 20.64 1.83
N THR A 229 11.05 20.69 2.72
CA THR A 229 11.22 19.76 3.84
C THR A 229 11.44 20.54 5.13
N ARG A 230 11.25 19.89 6.28
CA ARG A 230 11.29 20.55 7.60
C ARG A 230 12.61 21.27 7.89
N GLU A 231 13.72 20.84 7.29
CA GLU A 231 15.02 21.51 7.34
C GLU A 231 15.00 22.93 6.73
N ASN A 232 14.00 23.25 5.91
CA ASN A 232 13.77 24.56 5.30
C ASN A 232 12.53 25.31 5.85
N PHE A 233 11.87 24.80 6.91
CA PHE A 233 10.60 25.33 7.43
C PHE A 233 10.72 26.42 8.52
N GLN A 234 11.88 27.06 8.68
CA GLN A 234 12.02 28.19 9.62
C GLN A 234 11.16 29.42 9.25
N ARG A 235 10.46 29.43 8.10
CA ARG A 235 9.67 30.58 7.63
C ARG A 235 8.14 30.42 7.60
N TYR A 236 7.57 29.29 8.02
CA TYR A 236 6.10 29.14 8.05
C TYR A 236 5.58 28.68 9.43
N PRO A 237 4.50 29.29 9.95
CA PRO A 237 3.94 28.91 11.24
C PRO A 237 3.44 27.46 11.22
N ARG A 238 4.04 26.67 12.12
CA ARG A 238 3.81 25.25 12.45
C ARG A 238 2.36 24.79 12.26
N ARG A 239 2.05 24.03 11.20
CA ARG A 239 0.76 23.28 11.11
C ARG A 239 0.77 21.93 10.41
N CYS A 240 1.86 21.45 9.82
CA CYS A 240 1.83 20.12 9.18
C CYS A 240 3.16 19.36 9.39
N ASP A 241 3.15 18.43 10.34
CA ASP A 241 4.16 17.37 10.41
C ASP A 241 3.62 16.15 9.66
N GLY A 242 3.69 16.19 8.33
CA GLY A 242 3.33 15.06 7.49
C GLY A 242 4.53 14.13 7.30
N TRP A 243 4.37 12.85 7.64
CA TRP A 243 5.25 11.80 7.14
C TRP A 243 4.82 11.49 5.71
N PHE A 244 5.66 11.83 4.74
CA PHE A 244 5.47 11.43 3.36
C PHE A 244 6.00 10.02 3.18
N PHE A 245 5.46 9.29 2.20
CA PHE A 245 5.91 7.95 1.85
C PHE A 245 6.10 7.89 0.35
N ARG A 246 7.12 7.15 -0.07
CA ARG A 246 7.27 6.76 -1.46
C ARG A 246 6.61 5.41 -1.59
N ALA A 247 5.43 5.35 -2.23
CA ALA A 247 5.17 4.20 -3.06
C ALA A 247 6.20 4.35 -4.19
N ASP A 248 7.29 3.59 -4.16
CA ASP A 248 8.14 3.54 -5.34
C ASP A 248 7.27 2.87 -6.40
N GLY A 249 6.62 3.72 -7.17
CA GLY A 249 6.02 3.42 -8.45
C GLY A 249 7.05 3.65 -9.53
#